data_AF-A0A1Z8ANI8-F1
#
_entry.id   AF-A0A1Z8ANI8-F1
#
_cell.length_a   1.000
_cell.length_b   1.000
_cell.length_c   1.000
_cell.angle_alpha   90.00
_cell.angle_beta   90.00
_cell.angle_gamma   90.00
#
_symmetry.space_group_name_H-M   'P 1'
#
loop_
_entity.id
_entity.type
_entity.pdbx_description
1 polymer ?
#
loop_
_entity_poly.entity_id
_entity_poly.type
_entity_poly.pdbx_seq_one_letter_code
_entity_poly.pdbx_strand_id
1 'polypeptide(L)'
;EPNEYNLYNMAGNVAEWVNSSYEAGAYEMMSSMSPVVNDANNKRKGVRGGSWKDVSYFLQVGTRDYEYQDSARSYIGFRTVQSYMGTDVTLNAATN
;
A
#
# COMPACT_ATOMS: atom_id res chain seq x y z
N GLU A 1 17.65 4.11 -7.26
CA GLU A 1 16.89 4.21 -8.52
C GLU A 1 15.41 3.93 -8.34
N PRO A 2 14.54 4.62 -9.10
CA PRO A 2 13.12 4.34 -9.14
C PRO A 2 12.78 3.18 -10.10
N ASN A 3 11.55 2.67 -10.01
CA ASN A 3 10.96 1.84 -11.06
C ASN A 3 10.47 2.67 -12.26
N GLU A 4 9.91 2.00 -13.27
CA GLU A 4 9.36 2.63 -14.49
C GLU A 4 8.20 3.62 -14.23
N TYR A 5 7.62 3.60 -13.03
CA TYR A 5 6.59 4.55 -12.58
C TYR A 5 7.15 5.69 -11.72
N ASN A 6 8.47 5.86 -11.70
CA ASN A 6 9.18 6.85 -10.88
C ASN A 6 8.95 6.67 -9.35
N LEU A 7 8.67 5.44 -8.90
CA LEU A 7 8.50 5.12 -7.49
C LEU A 7 9.78 4.54 -6.91
N TYR A 8 10.24 5.14 -5.82
CA TYR A 8 11.44 4.73 -5.10
C TYR A 8 11.10 3.82 -3.93
N ASN A 9 12.00 2.88 -3.66
CA ASN A 9 11.96 1.98 -2.49
C ASN A 9 10.66 1.18 -2.38
N MET A 10 10.11 0.73 -3.52
CA MET A 10 8.96 -0.18 -3.55
C MET A 10 9.31 -1.60 -3.07
N ALA A 11 10.60 -1.93 -2.99
CA ALA A 11 11.13 -3.17 -2.44
C ALA A 11 12.27 -2.84 -1.47
N GLY A 12 12.06 -3.05 -0.17
CA GLY A 12 13.02 -2.77 0.90
C GLY A 12 12.89 -1.37 1.50
N ASN A 13 13.94 -0.93 2.22
CA ASN A 13 13.89 0.19 3.16
C ASN A 13 12.93 -0.09 4.33
N VAL A 14 11.64 0.21 4.18
CA VAL A 14 10.62 -0.10 5.18
C VAL A 14 9.41 -0.70 4.47
N ALA A 15 8.76 -1.68 5.11
CA ALA A 15 7.50 -2.18 4.62
C ALA A 15 6.44 -1.08 4.75
N GLU A 16 5.48 -1.03 3.84
CA GLU A 16 4.48 0.04 3.80
C GLU A 16 3.10 -0.49 4.18
N TRP A 17 2.45 0.17 5.14
CA TRP A 17 1.05 -0.07 5.46
C TRP A 17 0.14 0.16 4.25
N VAL A 18 -0.85 -0.71 4.09
CA VAL A 18 -1.94 -0.52 3.12
C VAL A 18 -3.29 -0.37 3.80
N ASN A 19 -4.21 0.32 3.11
CA ASN A 19 -5.55 0.59 3.66
C ASN A 19 -6.38 -0.68 3.90
N SER A 20 -6.16 -1.76 3.15
CA SER A 20 -6.94 -2.99 3.28
C SER A 20 -6.53 -3.81 4.51
N SER A 21 -7.51 -4.43 5.18
CA SER A 21 -7.27 -5.52 6.14
C SER A 21 -6.64 -6.71 5.43
N TYR A 22 -5.81 -7.48 6.15
CA TYR A 22 -5.16 -8.65 5.56
C TYR A 22 -6.10 -9.86 5.59
N GLU A 23 -6.46 -10.33 4.40
CA GLU A 23 -7.17 -11.58 4.17
C GLU A 23 -6.39 -12.42 3.14
N ALA A 24 -6.14 -13.69 3.48
CA ALA A 24 -5.31 -14.59 2.67
C ALA A 24 -6.02 -14.93 1.36
N GLY A 25 -7.33 -15.24 1.43
CA GLY A 25 -8.19 -15.53 0.28
C GLY A 25 -8.68 -14.31 -0.48
N ALA A 26 -8.19 -13.09 -0.18
CA ALA A 26 -8.72 -11.86 -0.77
C ALA A 26 -8.68 -11.86 -2.31
N TYR A 27 -7.69 -12.49 -2.92
CA TYR A 27 -7.53 -12.51 -4.38
C TYR A 27 -8.63 -13.30 -5.10
N GLU A 28 -9.30 -14.25 -4.42
CA GLU A 28 -10.38 -15.04 -5.01
C GLU A 28 -11.74 -14.33 -4.91
N MET A 29 -11.88 -13.41 -3.97
CA MET A 29 -13.17 -12.80 -3.61
C MET A 29 -13.27 -11.31 -3.98
N MET A 30 -12.23 -10.73 -4.57
CA MET A 30 -12.17 -9.30 -4.86
C MET A 30 -12.77 -8.91 -6.21
N SER A 31 -13.38 -7.73 -6.26
CA SER A 31 -13.82 -7.09 -7.50
C SER A 31 -12.62 -6.78 -8.41
N SER A 32 -12.84 -6.80 -9.73
CA SER A 32 -11.85 -6.36 -10.71
C SER A 32 -11.61 -4.84 -10.71
N MET A 33 -12.56 -4.07 -10.16
CA MET A 33 -12.49 -2.60 -10.14
C MET A 33 -12.38 -2.09 -8.70
N SER A 34 -11.29 -1.35 -8.42
CA SER A 34 -10.99 -0.71 -7.13
C SER A 34 -11.26 -1.59 -5.89
N PRO A 35 -10.69 -2.80 -5.81
CA PRO A 35 -10.94 -3.68 -4.68
C PRO A 35 -10.32 -3.14 -3.39
N VAL A 36 -11.15 -3.01 -2.35
CA VAL A 36 -10.73 -2.72 -0.98
C VAL A 36 -11.37 -3.74 -0.06
N VAL A 37 -10.57 -4.44 0.73
CA VAL A 37 -11.05 -5.43 1.71
C VAL A 37 -10.85 -4.83 3.09
N ASN A 38 -11.94 -4.39 3.71
CA ASN A 38 -11.91 -3.84 5.06
C ASN A 38 -12.94 -4.56 5.94
N ASP A 39 -12.45 -5.16 7.01
CA ASP A 39 -13.24 -5.78 8.05
C ASP A 39 -12.87 -5.14 9.39
N ALA A 40 -13.87 -4.59 10.09
CA ALA A 40 -13.70 -3.92 11.38
C ALA A 40 -13.26 -4.87 12.51
N ASN A 41 -13.57 -6.17 12.37
CA ASN A 41 -13.19 -7.20 13.33
C ASN A 41 -11.76 -7.71 13.09
N ASN A 42 -11.26 -7.62 11.86
CA ASN A 42 -9.90 -8.01 11.52
C ASN A 42 -8.90 -6.90 11.88
N LYS A 43 -8.15 -7.11 12.96
CA LYS A 43 -7.13 -6.18 13.45
C LYS A 43 -5.82 -6.21 12.66
N ARG A 44 -5.67 -7.16 11.72
CA ARG A 44 -4.50 -7.28 10.86
C ARG A 44 -4.66 -6.37 9.65
N LYS A 45 -3.72 -5.46 9.45
CA LYS A 45 -3.64 -4.65 8.22
C LYS A 45 -2.52 -5.18 7.35
N GLY A 46 -2.71 -5.09 6.04
CA GLY A 46 -1.68 -5.51 5.10
C GLY A 46 -0.46 -4.62 5.17
N VAL A 47 0.71 -5.22 4.96
CA VAL A 47 1.97 -4.52 4.67
C VAL A 47 2.60 -5.07 3.39
N ARG A 48 3.35 -4.21 2.67
CA ARG A 48 3.95 -4.54 1.36
C ARG A 48 5.38 -4.02 1.25
N GLY A 49 6.14 -4.57 0.30
CA GLY A 49 7.47 -4.10 -0.10
C GLY A 49 8.64 -4.64 0.72
N GLY A 50 8.39 -5.14 1.93
CA GLY A 50 9.43 -5.62 2.84
C GLY A 50 10.36 -4.50 3.32
N SER A 51 11.28 -4.82 4.21
CA SER A 51 12.10 -3.84 4.91
C SER A 51 13.58 -4.20 4.93
N TRP A 52 14.42 -3.30 5.46
CA TRP A 52 15.85 -3.48 5.62
C TRP A 52 16.25 -4.74 6.42
N LYS A 53 15.34 -5.26 7.27
CA LYS A 53 15.59 -6.48 8.05
C LYS A 53 15.14 -7.77 7.36
N ASP A 54 14.42 -7.66 6.24
CA ASP A 54 13.76 -8.81 5.63
C ASP A 54 14.61 -9.48 4.55
N VAL A 55 14.40 -10.77 4.37
CA VAL A 55 15.04 -11.57 3.32
C VAL A 55 14.37 -11.35 1.96
N SER A 56 15.06 -11.74 0.89
CA SER A 56 14.66 -11.51 -0.51
C SER A 56 13.22 -11.90 -0.85
N TYR A 57 12.67 -12.94 -0.22
CA TYR A 57 11.27 -13.36 -0.40
C TYR A 57 10.26 -12.24 -0.11
N PHE A 58 10.47 -11.48 0.97
CA PHE A 58 9.57 -10.41 1.38
C PHE A 58 9.76 -9.12 0.57
N LEU A 59 10.86 -9.02 -0.18
CA LEU A 59 11.13 -7.91 -1.10
C LEU A 59 10.45 -8.09 -2.47
N GLN A 60 9.84 -9.25 -2.74
CA GLN A 60 9.12 -9.48 -3.99
C GLN A 60 7.82 -8.66 -4.03
N VAL A 61 7.54 -8.02 -5.17
CA VAL A 61 6.35 -7.16 -5.39
C VAL A 61 5.02 -7.90 -5.12
N GLY A 62 4.99 -9.22 -5.36
CA GLY A 62 3.81 -10.05 -5.14
C GLY A 62 3.57 -10.42 -3.67
N THR A 63 4.61 -10.40 -2.84
CA THR A 63 4.53 -10.88 -1.45
C THR A 63 3.63 -9.97 -0.62
N ARG A 64 2.88 -10.62 0.29
CA ARG A 64 1.91 -10.00 1.18
C ARG A 64 2.22 -10.43 2.58
N ASP A 65 2.31 -9.49 3.48
CA ASP A 65 2.38 -9.78 4.91
C ASP A 65 1.39 -8.87 5.66
N TYR A 66 1.31 -9.04 6.97
CA TYR A 66 0.46 -8.24 7.83
C TYR A 66 1.13 -7.89 9.14
N GLU A 67 0.60 -6.86 9.77
CA GLU A 67 0.87 -6.56 11.16
C GLU A 67 -0.42 -6.05 11.81
N TYR A 68 -0.48 -6.15 13.14
CA TYR A 68 -1.62 -5.63 13.90
C TYR A 68 -1.64 -4.11 13.87
N GLN A 69 -2.81 -3.53 13.62
CA GLN A 69 -3.01 -2.08 13.42
C GLN A 69 -2.57 -1.19 14.60
N ASP A 70 -2.43 -1.75 15.79
CA ASP A 70 -2.01 -1.09 17.03
C ASP A 70 -0.49 -1.22 17.29
N SER A 71 0.21 -1.96 16.46
CA SER A 71 1.61 -2.32 16.67
C SER A 71 2.53 -1.47 15.80
N ALA A 72 3.31 -0.61 16.44
CA ALA A 72 4.37 0.14 15.78
C ALA A 72 5.64 -0.71 15.65
N ARG A 73 6.26 -0.68 14.47
CA ARG A 73 7.52 -1.36 14.17
C ARG A 73 8.51 -0.38 13.56
N SER A 74 9.79 -0.50 13.91
CA SER A 74 10.87 0.33 13.35
C SER A 74 11.11 0.10 11.85
N TYR A 75 10.53 -0.95 11.28
CA TYR A 75 10.70 -1.37 9.88
C TYR A 75 9.42 -1.28 9.05
N ILE A 76 8.34 -0.68 9.61
CA ILE A 76 7.08 -0.46 8.90
C ILE A 76 6.79 1.06 8.89
N GLY A 77 6.68 1.61 7.69
CA GLY A 77 6.26 2.99 7.41
C GLY A 77 4.99 3.02 6.57
N PHE A 78 4.79 4.10 5.82
CA PHE A 78 3.65 4.24 4.91
C PHE A 78 3.98 5.24 3.80
N ARG A 79 3.15 5.21 2.77
CA ARG A 79 3.13 6.18 1.67
C ARG A 79 1.71 6.66 1.46
N THR A 80 1.55 7.96 1.24
CA THR A 80 0.24 8.56 1.00
C THR A 80 -0.15 8.46 -0.47
N VAL A 81 -1.43 8.28 -0.73
CA VAL A 81 -2.02 8.33 -2.07
C VAL A 81 -3.15 9.34 -2.09
N GLN A 82 -3.37 9.98 -3.23
CA GLN A 82 -4.45 10.95 -3.43
C GLN A 82 -5.19 10.61 -4.72
N SER A 83 -6.52 10.66 -4.66
CA SER A 83 -7.35 10.55 -5.87
C SER A 83 -7.12 11.76 -6.77
N TYR A 84 -6.87 11.51 -8.05
CA TYR A 84 -6.81 12.55 -9.05
C TYR A 84 -8.23 12.95 -9.47
N MET A 85 -8.64 14.17 -9.12
CA MET A 85 -10.00 14.69 -9.38
C MET A 85 -10.19 15.20 -10.82
N GLY A 86 -9.17 15.09 -11.69
CA GLY A 86 -9.21 15.61 -13.06
C GLY A 86 -8.70 17.05 -13.20
N THR A 87 -8.64 17.53 -14.44
CA THR A 87 -8.10 18.87 -14.80
C THR A 87 -9.08 20.02 -14.61
N ASP A 88 -10.36 19.76 -14.34
CA ASP A 88 -11.38 20.81 -14.23
C ASP A 88 -11.10 21.81 -13.10
N VAL A 89 -10.50 21.34 -12.00
CA VAL A 89 -10.07 22.20 -10.88
C VAL A 89 -8.91 23.10 -11.30
N THR A 90 -7.97 22.60 -12.10
CA THR A 90 -6.81 23.38 -12.56
C THR A 90 -7.16 24.40 -13.65
N LEU A 91 -8.16 24.13 -14.48
CA LEU A 91 -8.63 25.07 -15.50
C LEU A 91 -9.37 26.27 -14.89
N ASN A 92 -10.22 26.04 -13.87
CA ASN A 92 -10.91 27.13 -13.14
C ASN A 92 -9.99 27.94 -12.21
N ALA A 93 -8.85 27.39 -11.79
CA ALA A 93 -7.86 28.13 -11.00
C ALA A 93 -6.97 29.06 -11.86
N ALA A 94 -6.85 28.80 -13.16
CA ALA A 94 -6.08 29.62 -14.09
C ALA A 94 -6.89 30.77 -14.73
N THR A 95 -8.21 30.79 -14.53
CA THR A 95 -9.15 31.75 -15.13
C THR A 95 -9.72 32.77 -14.13
N ASN A 96 -9.26 32.79 -12.88
CA ASN A 96 -9.62 33.78 -11.87
C ASN A 96 -8.45 34.70 -11.50
#